data_AF-A0A453DWW4-F1
#
_entry.id   AF-A0A453DWW4-F1
#
_cell.length_a   1.000
_cell.length_b   1.000
_cell.length_c   1.000
_cell.angle_alpha   90.00
_cell.angle_beta   90.00
_cell.angle_gamma   90.00
#
_symmetry.space_group_name_H-M   'P 1'
#
loop_
_entity.id
_entity.type
_entity.pdbx_description
1 polymer ?
#
loop_
_entity_poly.entity_id
_entity_poly.type
_entity_poly.pdbx_seq_one_letter_code
_entity_poly.pdbx_strand_id
1 'polypeptide(L)'
;FPDTSTGSYIVVLIHNPQAQLSFAKAGDDKWTWLPPHYLHEDCMYKDGILYAVNTKGEIHAFDLSGPVVTVKTIITAPEHYDCDSRYIVQAPWGSLLLVFRIVHDHDLEYEYWKTTETKICEIDALWNKIELTNCLRDHVLFLGHNLSLCLSADEYPALKANCSYFTDDNFLWTVGYKNNHRDVGILKLNDKSREEFVSPQLWSNCPAPMWITPDLRKINAMGSMSQQL
;
A
#
# COMPACT_ATOMS: atom_id res chain seq x y z
N PHE A 1 -10.88 -0.50 -5.07
CA PHE A 1 -11.41 -0.73 -3.71
C PHE A 1 -12.85 -1.18 -3.78
N PRO A 2 -13.27 -2.16 -2.96
CA PRO A 2 -14.68 -2.46 -2.77
C PRO A 2 -15.40 -1.29 -2.10
N ASP A 3 -16.62 -1.00 -2.53
CA ASP A 3 -17.51 -0.05 -1.87
C ASP A 3 -18.65 -0.84 -1.22
N THR A 4 -18.51 -1.05 0.09
CA THR A 4 -19.46 -1.80 0.93
C THR A 4 -20.80 -1.08 1.06
N SER A 5 -20.84 0.25 0.91
CA SER A 5 -22.07 1.03 1.02
C SER A 5 -23.01 0.81 -0.16
N THR A 6 -22.45 0.59 -1.35
CA THR A 6 -23.21 0.37 -2.60
C THR A 6 -23.17 -1.07 -3.09
N GLY A 7 -22.35 -1.94 -2.49
CA GLY A 7 -22.10 -3.29 -2.99
C GLY A 7 -21.33 -3.30 -4.32
N SER A 8 -20.62 -2.21 -4.64
CA SER A 8 -19.92 -1.98 -5.91
C SER A 8 -18.40 -1.86 -5.69
N TYR A 9 -17.69 -1.26 -6.64
CA TYR A 9 -16.27 -0.94 -6.51
C TYR A 9 -15.97 0.44 -7.08
N ILE A 10 -14.89 1.02 -6.56
CA ILE A 10 -14.27 2.25 -7.04
C ILE A 10 -12.83 1.94 -7.47
N VAL A 11 -12.39 2.51 -8.56
CA VAL A 11 -10.99 2.45 -9.01
C VAL A 11 -10.40 3.84 -8.86
N VAL A 12 -9.19 3.91 -8.31
CA VAL A 12 -8.42 5.14 -8.16
C VAL A 12 -7.12 4.96 -8.93
N LEU A 13 -6.70 6.02 -9.61
CA LEU A 13 -5.46 6.07 -10.37
C LEU A 13 -4.62 7.23 -9.86
N ILE A 14 -3.34 6.93 -9.59
CA ILE A 14 -2.29 7.92 -9.31
C ILE A 14 -1.54 8.14 -10.62
N HIS A 15 -1.65 9.33 -11.19
CA HIS A 15 -1.13 9.67 -12.52
C HIS A 15 0.31 10.16 -12.47
N ASN A 16 1.15 9.66 -13.37
CA ASN A 16 2.45 10.27 -13.60
C ASN A 16 2.36 11.53 -14.49
N PRO A 17 3.29 12.50 -14.34
CA PRO A 17 4.37 12.55 -13.34
C PRO A 17 4.03 13.30 -12.05
N GLN A 18 2.88 14.00 -11.96
CA GLN A 18 2.53 14.83 -10.79
C GLN A 18 1.85 14.06 -9.65
N ALA A 19 1.74 12.74 -9.78
CA ALA A 19 1.04 11.86 -8.84
C ALA A 19 -0.38 12.39 -8.51
N GLN A 20 -1.08 12.82 -9.57
CA GLN A 20 -2.43 13.37 -9.48
C GLN A 20 -3.44 12.24 -9.31
N LEU A 21 -4.52 12.46 -8.55
CA LEU A 21 -5.56 11.47 -8.37
C LEU A 21 -6.73 11.65 -9.33
N SER A 22 -7.25 10.52 -9.83
CA SER A 22 -8.57 10.41 -10.43
C SER A 22 -9.26 9.15 -9.97
N PHE A 23 -10.59 9.12 -9.98
CA PHE A 23 -11.35 7.92 -9.67
C PHE A 23 -12.48 7.67 -10.66
N ALA A 24 -12.95 6.43 -10.70
CA ALA A 24 -14.17 6.03 -11.39
C ALA A 24 -14.91 4.98 -10.54
N LYS A 25 -16.23 5.11 -10.44
CA LYS A 25 -17.12 4.11 -9.84
C LYS A 25 -17.56 3.12 -10.92
N ALA A 26 -17.96 1.91 -10.53
CA ALA A 26 -18.50 0.96 -11.49
C ALA A 26 -19.74 1.56 -12.20
N GLY A 27 -19.73 1.54 -13.53
CA GLY A 27 -20.80 2.12 -14.36
C GLY A 27 -20.51 3.54 -14.84
N ASP A 28 -19.49 4.23 -14.31
CA ASP A 28 -19.05 5.52 -14.85
C ASP A 28 -18.46 5.35 -16.26
N ASP A 29 -18.75 6.30 -17.15
CA ASP A 29 -18.24 6.34 -18.52
C ASP A 29 -16.92 7.13 -18.64
N LYS A 30 -16.49 7.78 -17.56
CA LYS A 30 -15.31 8.65 -17.52
C LYS A 30 -14.68 8.69 -16.12
N TRP A 31 -13.40 9.06 -16.10
CA TRP A 31 -12.67 9.34 -14.86
C TRP A 31 -13.00 10.73 -14.33
N THR A 32 -13.24 10.83 -13.02
CA THR A 32 -13.38 12.09 -12.31
C THR A 32 -12.03 12.52 -11.75
N TRP A 33 -11.56 13.69 -12.16
CA TRP A 33 -10.33 14.29 -11.65
C TRP A 33 -10.56 14.87 -10.25
N LEU A 34 -9.67 14.54 -9.33
CA LEU A 34 -9.67 15.15 -8.01
C LEU A 34 -8.89 16.48 -8.04
N PRO A 35 -9.16 17.42 -7.12
CA PRO A 35 -8.38 18.66 -7.01
C PRO A 35 -6.85 18.43 -6.91
N PRO A 36 -6.03 19.36 -7.43
CA PRO A 36 -4.55 19.25 -7.54
C PRO A 36 -3.82 19.39 -6.19
N HIS A 37 -2.51 19.12 -5.99
CA HIS A 37 -1.42 18.40 -6.67
C HIS A 37 -0.42 18.07 -5.55
N TYR A 38 -0.76 17.11 -4.69
CA TYR A 38 0.02 16.91 -3.47
C TYR A 38 1.23 16.02 -3.67
N LEU A 39 1.44 15.43 -4.87
CA LEU A 39 2.37 14.32 -5.10
C LEU A 39 1.97 13.13 -4.22
N HIS A 40 0.78 12.58 -4.46
CA HIS A 40 0.28 11.42 -3.72
C HIS A 40 1.05 10.13 -4.06
N GLU A 41 1.37 9.32 -3.07
CA GLU A 41 2.11 8.07 -3.28
C GLU A 41 1.26 6.82 -3.04
N ASP A 42 0.33 6.89 -2.09
CA ASP A 42 -0.57 5.80 -1.79
C ASP A 42 -1.95 6.33 -1.39
N CYS A 43 -2.96 5.49 -1.52
CA CYS A 43 -4.31 5.81 -1.12
C CYS A 43 -5.08 4.58 -0.65
N MET A 44 -6.05 4.81 0.23
CA MET A 44 -7.04 3.82 0.63
C MET A 44 -8.43 4.41 0.58
N TYR A 45 -9.43 3.57 0.34
CA TYR A 45 -10.82 3.98 0.31
C TYR A 45 -11.62 3.25 1.38
N LYS A 46 -12.47 3.98 2.09
CA LYS A 46 -13.39 3.44 3.08
C LYS A 46 -14.63 4.32 3.20
N ASP A 47 -15.80 3.70 3.10
CA ASP A 47 -17.11 4.30 3.40
C ASP A 47 -17.34 5.67 2.72
N GLY A 48 -17.07 5.76 1.42
CA GLY A 48 -17.25 7.01 0.66
C GLY A 48 -16.08 7.99 0.73
N ILE A 49 -15.10 7.76 1.60
CA ILE A 49 -13.94 8.62 1.77
C ILE A 49 -12.69 7.97 1.17
N LEU A 50 -11.98 8.71 0.33
CA LEU A 50 -10.66 8.36 -0.17
C LEU A 50 -9.61 9.10 0.65
N TYR A 51 -8.76 8.35 1.34
CA TYR A 51 -7.61 8.88 2.06
C TYR A 51 -6.37 8.71 1.19
N ALA A 52 -5.59 9.78 1.02
CA ALA A 52 -4.38 9.73 0.23
C ALA A 52 -3.23 10.42 0.94
N VAL A 53 -2.07 9.76 0.96
CA VAL A 53 -0.83 10.28 1.55
C VAL A 53 0.05 10.86 0.46
N ASN A 54 0.75 11.94 0.77
CA ASN A 54 1.64 12.62 -0.16
C ASN A 54 3.13 12.50 0.17
N THR A 55 4.00 13.06 -0.69
CA THR A 55 5.48 13.12 -0.55
C THR A 55 5.98 13.66 0.80
N LYS A 56 5.14 14.44 1.49
CA LYS A 56 5.46 15.05 2.79
C LYS A 56 4.92 14.25 3.98
N GLY A 57 4.13 13.20 3.74
CA GLY A 57 3.41 12.45 4.78
C GLY A 57 2.09 13.10 5.23
N GLU A 58 1.60 14.13 4.52
CA GLU A 58 0.29 14.71 4.78
C GLU A 58 -0.80 13.79 4.26
N ILE A 59 -1.88 13.65 5.03
CA ILE A 59 -3.03 12.81 4.66
C ILE A 59 -4.20 13.72 4.29
N HIS A 60 -4.69 13.52 3.08
CA HIS A 60 -5.87 14.19 2.54
C HIS A 60 -7.05 13.23 2.54
N ALA A 61 -8.18 13.67 3.08
CA ALA A 61 -9.46 12.97 2.97
C ALA A 61 -10.31 13.65 1.89
N PHE A 62 -10.63 12.90 0.84
CA PHE A 62 -11.56 13.28 -0.22
C PHE A 62 -12.92 12.64 0.05
N ASP A 63 -13.94 13.45 0.26
CA ASP A 63 -15.31 12.98 0.38
C ASP A 63 -15.91 12.76 -1.02
N LEU A 64 -16.13 11.49 -1.36
CA LEU A 64 -16.67 11.03 -2.63
C LEU A 64 -18.14 10.56 -2.52
N SER A 65 -18.77 10.79 -1.36
CA SER A 65 -20.15 10.37 -1.09
C SER A 65 -21.17 11.26 -1.81
N GLY A 66 -20.85 12.53 -2.00
CA GLY A 66 -21.71 13.52 -2.66
C GLY A 66 -21.42 13.74 -4.15
N PRO A 67 -22.24 14.56 -4.83
CA PRO A 67 -22.02 14.96 -6.22
C PRO A 67 -20.84 15.92 -6.40
N VAL A 68 -20.43 16.59 -5.33
CA VAL A 68 -19.29 17.51 -5.31
C VAL A 68 -18.24 16.93 -4.38
N VAL A 69 -17.04 16.72 -4.89
CA VAL A 69 -15.92 16.24 -4.09
C VAL A 69 -15.41 17.37 -3.21
N THR A 70 -15.27 17.10 -1.92
CA THR A 70 -14.60 18.01 -0.97
C THR A 70 -13.31 17.36 -0.49
N VAL A 71 -12.31 18.18 -0.15
CA VAL A 71 -11.01 17.71 0.34
C VAL A 71 -10.62 18.45 1.62
N LYS A 72 -10.06 17.73 2.57
CA LYS A 72 -9.46 18.28 3.79
C LYS A 72 -8.14 17.59 4.09
N THR A 73 -7.14 18.36 4.51
CA THR A 73 -5.95 17.80 5.16
C THR A 73 -6.34 17.42 6.58
N ILE A 74 -6.30 16.12 6.89
CA ILE A 74 -6.67 15.59 8.21
C ILE A 74 -5.46 15.32 9.08
N ILE A 75 -4.29 15.12 8.47
CA ILE A 75 -3.02 14.95 9.16
C ILE A 75 -1.96 15.76 8.43
N THR A 76 -1.24 16.58 9.19
CA THR A 76 0.03 17.15 8.79
C THR A 76 1.14 16.29 9.39
N ALA A 77 2.10 15.85 8.58
CA ALA A 77 3.14 14.95 9.07
C ALA A 77 3.88 15.56 10.28
N PRO A 78 4.01 14.83 11.40
CA PRO A 78 4.70 15.34 12.58
C PRO A 78 6.22 15.46 12.35
N GLU A 79 6.77 14.59 11.51
CA GLU A 79 8.19 14.55 11.15
C GLU A 79 8.35 14.19 9.66
N HIS A 80 9.37 14.75 9.03
CA HIS A 80 9.77 14.36 7.69
C HIS A 80 10.88 13.30 7.79
N TYR A 81 10.58 12.07 7.33
CA TYR A 81 11.59 11.03 7.18
C TYR A 81 12.09 11.02 5.74
N ASP A 82 13.41 10.94 5.59
CA ASP A 82 14.02 10.60 4.31
C ASP A 82 13.64 9.14 3.99
N CYS A 83 12.70 8.96 3.08
CA CYS A 83 12.09 7.68 2.78
C CYS A 83 11.72 7.61 1.29
N ASP A 84 11.74 6.41 0.74
CA ASP A 84 11.49 6.16 -0.68
C ASP A 84 9.98 6.04 -0.97
N SER A 85 9.22 5.49 -0.03
CA SER A 85 7.78 5.27 -0.20
C SER A 85 7.02 5.49 1.10
N ARG A 86 5.83 6.07 0.99
CA ARG A 86 4.85 6.22 2.08
C ARG A 86 3.57 5.50 1.73
N TYR A 87 3.07 4.71 2.68
CA TYR A 87 1.85 3.93 2.55
C TYR A 87 0.82 4.33 3.59
N ILE A 88 -0.44 4.13 3.23
CA ILE A 88 -1.58 4.35 4.13
C ILE A 88 -2.37 3.06 4.26
N VAL A 89 -2.47 2.55 5.49
CA VAL A 89 -3.07 1.24 5.76
C VAL A 89 -4.10 1.34 6.88
N GLN A 90 -5.31 0.84 6.63
CA GLN A 90 -6.30 0.66 7.68
C GLN A 90 -5.91 -0.52 8.56
N ALA A 91 -5.69 -0.28 9.85
CA ALA A 91 -5.48 -1.36 10.80
C ALA A 91 -6.82 -2.01 11.20
N PRO A 92 -6.86 -3.33 11.44
CA PRO A 92 -8.06 -4.03 11.92
C PRO A 92 -8.58 -3.53 13.28
N TRP A 93 -7.71 -2.95 14.11
CA TRP A 93 -8.09 -2.35 15.40
C TRP A 93 -8.63 -0.91 15.30
N GLY A 94 -8.89 -0.42 14.09
CA GLY A 94 -9.59 0.84 13.84
C GLY A 94 -8.69 2.05 13.58
N SER A 95 -7.43 2.01 13.99
CA SER A 95 -6.45 3.06 13.71
C SER A 95 -6.04 3.10 12.23
N LEU A 96 -5.58 4.26 11.78
CA LEU A 96 -4.90 4.39 10.49
C LEU A 96 -3.39 4.30 10.71
N LEU A 97 -2.70 3.57 9.86
CA LEU A 97 -1.24 3.47 9.87
C LEU A 97 -0.67 4.27 8.70
N LEU A 98 0.17 5.25 9.02
CA LEU A 98 1.06 5.89 8.07
C LEU A 98 2.42 5.21 8.16
N VAL A 99 2.83 4.56 7.08
CA VAL A 99 4.02 3.70 7.04
C VAL A 99 5.06 4.34 6.12
N PHE A 100 6.27 4.52 6.63
CA PHE A 100 7.41 5.04 5.88
C PHE A 100 8.39 3.90 5.62
N ARG A 101 8.66 3.60 4.34
CA ARG A 101 9.69 2.64 3.94
C ARG A 101 10.98 3.38 3.65
N ILE A 102 11.99 3.09 4.47
CA ILE A 102 13.29 3.73 4.41
C ILE A 102 14.24 2.79 3.66
N VAL A 103 14.81 3.33 2.61
CA VAL A 103 15.82 2.69 1.79
C VAL A 103 17.11 3.48 1.97
N HIS A 104 18.22 2.78 2.18
CA HIS A 104 19.54 3.38 2.13
C HIS A 104 20.29 2.90 0.89
N ASP A 105 21.01 3.82 0.26
CA ASP A 105 21.80 3.56 -0.95
C ASP A 105 23.24 3.13 -0.62
N HIS A 106 23.81 2.49 -1.65
CA HIS A 106 25.21 2.32 -2.01
C HIS A 106 25.96 1.12 -1.44
N ASP A 107 25.62 -0.05 -1.96
CA ASP A 107 26.68 -0.98 -2.35
C ASP A 107 27.12 -0.63 -3.78
N LEU A 108 28.26 0.09 -3.90
CA LEU A 108 28.82 0.60 -5.18
C LEU A 108 29.11 -0.51 -6.21
N GLU A 109 29.03 -1.77 -5.79
CA GLU A 109 29.34 -2.93 -6.60
C GLU A 109 28.13 -3.45 -7.41
N TYR A 110 26.87 -3.14 -7.02
CA TYR A 110 25.67 -3.78 -7.61
C TYR A 110 24.45 -2.89 -7.96
N GLU A 111 24.54 -1.55 -7.85
CA GLU A 111 23.47 -0.62 -8.27
C GLU A 111 22.03 -1.03 -7.85
N TYR A 112 21.76 -1.44 -6.60
CA TYR A 112 20.36 -1.71 -6.19
C TYR A 112 20.03 -1.13 -4.81
N TRP A 113 18.77 -0.72 -4.68
CA TRP A 113 18.19 -0.09 -3.50
C TRP A 113 17.78 -1.19 -2.52
N LYS A 114 18.04 -0.98 -1.23
CA LYS A 114 17.71 -1.96 -0.18
C LYS A 114 16.94 -1.33 0.96
N THR A 115 15.73 -1.82 1.18
CA THR A 115 14.92 -1.47 2.35
C THR A 115 15.62 -1.93 3.62
N THR A 116 15.87 -0.98 4.51
CA THR A 116 16.58 -1.19 5.78
C THR A 116 15.67 -0.99 6.98
N GLU A 117 14.66 -0.13 6.87
CA GLU A 117 13.79 0.20 7.98
C GLU A 117 12.36 0.50 7.53
N THR A 118 11.40 0.22 8.41
CA THR A 118 10.02 0.66 8.29
C THR A 118 9.65 1.40 9.56
N LYS A 119 9.19 2.65 9.43
CA LYS A 119 8.64 3.43 10.54
C LYS A 119 7.14 3.52 10.40
N ILE A 120 6.42 3.40 11.51
CA ILE A 120 4.95 3.37 11.51
C ILE A 120 4.44 4.41 12.48
N CYS A 121 3.68 5.37 11.97
CA CYS A 121 2.87 6.27 12.77
C CYS A 121 1.45 5.71 12.85
N GLU A 122 1.02 5.32 14.05
CA GLU A 122 -0.36 4.98 14.33
C GLU A 122 -1.15 6.27 14.62
N ILE A 123 -2.22 6.47 13.86
CA ILE A 123 -3.11 7.61 13.95
C ILE A 123 -4.45 7.11 14.47
N ASP A 124 -4.90 7.70 15.57
CA ASP A 124 -6.16 7.32 16.19
C ASP A 124 -7.37 7.64 15.27
N ALA A 125 -8.49 6.96 15.50
CA ALA A 125 -9.68 7.10 14.66
C ALA A 125 -10.28 8.52 14.66
N LEU A 126 -9.91 9.36 15.63
CA LEU A 126 -10.35 10.75 15.73
C LEU A 126 -9.34 11.75 15.15
N TRP A 127 -8.22 11.28 14.57
CA TRP A 127 -7.20 12.10 13.92
C TRP A 127 -6.54 13.14 14.85
N ASN A 128 -6.53 12.87 16.15
CA ASN A 128 -6.03 13.79 17.19
C ASN A 128 -4.69 13.35 17.77
N LYS A 129 -4.32 12.08 17.63
CA LYS A 129 -3.14 11.48 18.24
C LYS A 129 -2.38 10.69 17.21
N ILE A 130 -1.08 10.99 17.13
CA ILE A 130 -0.13 10.32 16.26
C ILE A 130 0.98 9.78 17.15
N GLU A 131 1.19 8.47 17.12
CA GLU A 131 2.24 7.81 17.90
C GLU A 131 3.11 6.93 17.02
N LEU A 132 4.42 7.01 17.20
CA LEU A 132 5.34 6.08 16.58
C LEU A 132 5.18 4.71 17.25
N THR A 133 5.02 3.65 16.46
CA THR A 133 4.92 2.28 16.95
C THR A 133 5.81 1.35 16.14
N ASN A 134 6.27 0.29 16.80
CA ASN A 134 6.94 -0.86 16.20
C ASN A 134 6.17 -2.17 16.50
N CYS A 135 4.93 -2.06 16.97
CA CYS A 135 4.09 -3.18 17.38
C CYS A 135 2.77 -3.18 16.60
N LEU A 136 2.53 -4.27 15.87
CA LEU A 136 1.33 -4.52 15.08
C LEU A 136 0.32 -5.44 15.77
N ARG A 137 0.46 -5.72 17.07
CA ARG A 137 -0.54 -6.50 17.85
C ARG A 137 -0.88 -7.84 17.19
N ASP A 138 0.12 -8.67 16.91
CA ASP A 138 -0.01 -9.96 16.18
C ASP A 138 -0.47 -9.87 14.72
N HIS A 139 -0.34 -8.69 14.10
CA HIS A 139 -0.59 -8.50 12.67
C HIS A 139 0.69 -8.38 11.86
N VAL A 140 0.53 -8.39 10.55
CA VAL A 140 1.57 -8.22 9.55
C VAL A 140 1.18 -7.18 8.53
N LEU A 141 2.16 -6.42 8.04
CA LEU A 141 1.97 -5.48 6.94
C LEU A 141 2.39 -6.12 5.62
N PHE A 142 1.63 -5.84 4.58
CA PHE A 142 2.04 -6.04 3.18
C PHE A 142 2.14 -4.66 2.54
N LEU A 143 3.29 -4.32 2.00
CA LEU A 143 3.59 -3.03 1.37
C LEU A 143 4.06 -3.26 -0.05
N GLY A 144 3.54 -2.51 -1.02
CA GLY A 144 3.95 -2.69 -2.41
C GLY A 144 3.24 -1.73 -3.34
N HIS A 145 3.60 -1.82 -4.62
CA HIS A 145 3.20 -0.84 -5.63
C HIS A 145 1.69 -0.73 -5.83
N ASN A 146 0.98 -1.86 -5.73
CA ASN A 146 -0.42 -1.94 -6.08
C ASN A 146 -1.36 -1.98 -4.88
N LEU A 147 -0.86 -2.36 -3.70
CA LEU A 147 -1.69 -2.65 -2.55
C LEU A 147 -0.88 -2.65 -1.25
N SER A 148 -1.41 -1.95 -0.26
CA SER A 148 -0.91 -1.92 1.11
C SER A 148 -1.99 -2.47 2.06
N LEU A 149 -1.65 -3.45 2.91
CA LEU A 149 -2.62 -4.16 3.78
C LEU A 149 -2.04 -4.44 5.17
N CYS A 150 -2.94 -4.61 6.14
CA CYS A 150 -2.63 -5.11 7.47
C CYS A 150 -3.52 -6.35 7.74
N LEU A 151 -2.91 -7.50 7.97
CA LEU A 151 -3.59 -8.79 8.14
C LEU A 151 -3.23 -9.42 9.48
N SER A 152 -4.15 -10.18 10.08
CA SER A 152 -3.89 -10.94 11.31
C SER A 152 -2.95 -12.12 11.02
N ALA A 153 -1.88 -12.29 11.80
CA ALA A 153 -1.02 -13.48 11.68
C ALA A 153 -1.72 -14.75 12.18
N ASP A 154 -2.71 -14.63 13.07
CA ASP A 154 -3.48 -15.75 13.59
C ASP A 154 -4.33 -16.41 12.50
N GLU A 155 -4.91 -15.61 11.61
CA GLU A 155 -5.66 -16.10 10.45
C GLU A 155 -4.77 -16.78 9.41
N TYR A 156 -3.48 -16.41 9.37
CA TYR A 156 -2.50 -16.90 8.40
C TYR A 156 -1.22 -17.37 9.12
N PRO A 157 -1.21 -18.57 9.72
CA PRO A 157 -0.10 -19.05 10.57
C PRO A 157 1.27 -19.17 9.87
N ALA A 158 1.30 -19.13 8.53
CA ALA A 158 2.53 -19.11 7.76
C ALA A 158 3.24 -17.73 7.79
N LEU A 159 2.52 -16.68 8.19
CA LEU A 159 3.03 -15.31 8.28
C LEU A 159 3.68 -15.08 9.65
N LYS A 160 4.78 -14.34 9.65
CA LYS A 160 5.49 -13.97 10.87
C LYS A 160 4.88 -12.69 11.42
N ALA A 161 4.23 -12.77 12.58
CA ALA A 161 3.68 -11.62 13.28
C ALA A 161 4.72 -10.50 13.48
N ASN A 162 4.23 -9.26 13.57
CA ASN A 162 5.02 -8.05 13.76
C ASN A 162 6.13 -7.83 12.69
N CYS A 163 5.83 -8.21 11.45
CA CYS A 163 6.70 -8.05 10.30
C CYS A 163 6.03 -7.22 9.21
N SER A 164 6.86 -6.54 8.41
CA SER A 164 6.49 -5.90 7.17
C SER A 164 7.03 -6.72 5.99
N TYR A 165 6.12 -7.21 5.16
CA TYR A 165 6.41 -7.86 3.90
C TYR A 165 6.34 -6.81 2.80
N PHE A 166 7.42 -6.62 2.06
CA PHE A 166 7.48 -5.56 1.07
C PHE A 166 7.93 -6.08 -0.29
N THR A 167 7.45 -5.41 -1.34
CA THR A 167 7.89 -5.58 -2.72
C THR A 167 8.40 -4.28 -3.28
N ASP A 168 9.39 -4.36 -4.16
CA ASP A 168 9.90 -3.26 -4.96
C ASP A 168 8.77 -2.53 -5.69
N ASP A 169 8.65 -1.24 -5.45
CA ASP A 169 7.61 -0.38 -6.01
C ASP A 169 8.15 0.94 -6.57
N ASN A 170 9.48 1.08 -6.64
CA ASN A 170 10.09 2.25 -7.25
C ASN A 170 9.77 2.23 -8.75
N PHE A 171 9.00 3.22 -9.21
CA PHE A 171 8.46 3.23 -10.57
C PHE A 171 9.54 3.15 -11.65
N LEU A 172 10.64 3.89 -11.50
CA LEU A 172 11.73 3.89 -12.47
C LEU A 172 12.41 2.51 -12.52
N TRP A 173 12.56 1.86 -11.37
CA TRP A 173 13.22 0.57 -11.25
C TRP A 173 12.38 -0.60 -11.76
N THR A 174 11.10 -0.59 -11.42
CA THR A 174 10.12 -1.63 -11.76
C THR A 174 9.74 -1.62 -13.24
N VAL A 175 9.70 -0.44 -13.88
CA VAL A 175 9.34 -0.31 -15.31
C VAL A 175 10.57 -0.28 -16.22
N GLY A 176 11.65 0.39 -15.81
CA GLY A 176 12.82 0.65 -16.66
C GLY A 176 13.83 -0.50 -16.75
N TYR A 177 13.98 -1.28 -15.69
CA TYR A 177 15.10 -2.22 -15.55
C TYR A 177 14.65 -3.67 -15.33
N LYS A 178 14.25 -4.35 -16.41
CA LYS A 178 13.63 -5.70 -16.36
C LYS A 178 14.49 -6.81 -15.74
N ASN A 179 15.81 -6.66 -15.72
CA ASN A 179 16.74 -7.69 -15.26
C ASN A 179 17.37 -7.38 -13.90
N ASN A 180 17.08 -6.22 -13.30
CA ASN A 180 17.71 -5.82 -12.04
C ASN A 180 17.09 -6.57 -10.87
N HIS A 181 17.91 -6.78 -9.83
CA HIS A 181 17.45 -7.36 -8.57
C HIS A 181 16.30 -6.51 -8.00
N ARG A 182 15.25 -7.20 -7.53
CA ARG A 182 14.08 -6.57 -6.93
C ARG A 182 14.24 -6.53 -5.43
N ASP A 183 14.00 -5.38 -4.83
CA ASP A 183 13.97 -5.27 -3.38
C ASP A 183 12.68 -5.87 -2.81
N VAL A 184 12.71 -7.18 -2.59
CA VAL A 184 11.62 -7.94 -1.99
C VAL A 184 12.14 -8.59 -0.71
N GLY A 185 11.37 -8.52 0.36
CA GLY A 185 11.80 -9.09 1.63
C GLY A 185 10.80 -8.99 2.76
N ILE A 186 11.28 -9.43 3.91
CA ILE A 186 10.54 -9.40 5.18
C ILE A 186 11.39 -8.59 6.15
N LEU A 187 10.79 -7.57 6.77
CA LEU A 187 11.43 -6.76 7.80
C LEU A 187 10.74 -6.98 9.14
N LYS A 188 11.49 -7.41 10.15
CA LYS A 188 10.98 -7.51 11.52
C LYS A 188 10.99 -6.14 12.18
N LEU A 189 9.88 -5.74 12.78
CA LEU A 189 9.77 -4.40 13.38
C LEU A 189 10.50 -4.28 14.73
N ASN A 190 10.72 -5.40 15.44
CA ASN A 190 11.35 -5.41 16.75
C ASN A 190 12.84 -5.06 16.72
N ASP A 191 13.59 -5.73 15.86
CA ASP A 191 15.06 -5.64 15.76
C ASP A 191 15.55 -5.08 14.43
N LYS A 192 14.63 -4.71 13.53
CA LYS A 192 14.89 -4.20 12.18
C LYS A 192 15.70 -5.17 11.32
N SER A 193 15.67 -6.47 11.64
CA SER A 193 16.33 -7.48 10.82
C SER A 193 15.55 -7.74 9.53
N ARG A 194 16.30 -7.88 8.42
CA ARG A 194 15.77 -8.20 7.10
C ARG A 194 16.01 -9.67 6.79
N GLU A 195 14.99 -10.33 6.28
CA GLU A 195 15.06 -11.69 5.77
C GLU A 195 14.69 -11.71 4.28
N GLU A 196 15.29 -12.62 3.53
CA GLU A 196 14.88 -12.91 2.17
C GLU A 196 13.57 -13.69 2.17
N PHE A 197 12.70 -13.39 1.20
CA PHE A 197 11.40 -14.04 1.09
C PHE A 197 11.55 -15.52 0.66
N VAL A 198 12.44 -15.80 -0.31
CA VAL A 198 12.88 -17.15 -0.71
C VAL A 198 14.34 -17.08 -1.12
N SER A 199 15.15 -18.05 -0.67
CA SER A 199 16.57 -18.17 -1.04
C SER A 199 16.88 -19.58 -1.55
N PRO A 200 17.50 -19.74 -2.75
CA PRO A 200 17.83 -18.69 -3.71
C PRO A 200 16.57 -18.10 -4.37
N GLN A 201 16.68 -16.93 -4.99
CA GLN A 201 15.58 -16.32 -5.74
C GLN A 201 15.13 -17.22 -6.89
N LEU A 202 13.86 -17.62 -6.90
CA LEU A 202 13.29 -18.55 -7.91
C LEU A 202 12.40 -17.87 -8.96
N TRP A 203 12.21 -16.55 -8.90
CA TRP A 203 11.28 -15.81 -9.76
C TRP A 203 11.98 -14.84 -10.72
N SER A 204 11.26 -14.50 -11.79
CA SER A 204 11.64 -13.46 -12.74
C SER A 204 11.55 -12.06 -12.09
N ASN A 205 12.45 -11.15 -12.48
CA ASN A 205 12.38 -9.73 -12.11
C ASN A 205 11.38 -8.93 -12.99
N CYS A 206 10.68 -9.60 -13.91
CA CYS A 206 9.66 -9.01 -14.77
C CYS A 206 8.44 -9.96 -14.88
N PRO A 207 7.20 -9.46 -14.72
CA PRO A 207 6.80 -8.07 -14.43
C PRO A 207 7.17 -7.61 -13.00
N ALA A 208 6.88 -6.35 -12.68
CA ALA A 208 7.06 -5.81 -11.34
C ALA A 208 6.32 -6.67 -10.30
N PRO A 209 6.93 -6.95 -9.13
CA PRO A 209 6.29 -7.73 -8.09
C PRO A 209 5.05 -7.00 -7.57
N MET A 210 3.96 -7.74 -7.36
CA MET A 210 2.70 -7.18 -6.87
C MET A 210 1.99 -8.16 -5.93
N TRP A 211 1.27 -7.62 -4.95
CA TRP A 211 0.46 -8.43 -4.05
C TRP A 211 -0.87 -8.78 -4.70
N ILE A 212 -1.24 -10.06 -4.67
CA ILE A 212 -2.51 -10.55 -5.21
C ILE A 212 -3.29 -11.19 -4.07
N THR A 213 -4.51 -10.71 -3.83
CA THR A 213 -5.46 -11.37 -2.93
C THR A 213 -6.49 -12.13 -3.78
N PRO A 214 -6.35 -13.45 -3.96
CA PRO A 214 -7.28 -14.22 -4.77
C PRO A 214 -8.65 -14.34 -4.08
N ASP A 215 -9.74 -14.03 -4.79
CA ASP A 215 -11.10 -14.35 -4.32
C ASP A 215 -11.45 -15.78 -4.72
N LEU A 216 -11.17 -16.73 -3.84
CA LEU A 216 -11.37 -18.17 -4.09
C LEU A 216 -12.85 -18.52 -4.34
N ARG A 217 -13.80 -17.70 -3.90
CA ARG A 217 -15.24 -17.92 -4.16
C ARG A 217 -15.57 -17.83 -5.65
N LYS A 218 -14.86 -16.97 -6.39
CA LYS A 218 -15.02 -16.84 -7.85
C LYS A 218 -14.26 -17.93 -8.61
N ILE A 219 -13.16 -18.44 -8.06
CA ILE A 219 -12.38 -19.53 -8.66
C ILE A 219 -13.18 -20.84 -8.64
N ASN A 220 -13.88 -21.14 -7.55
CA ASN A 220 -14.74 -22.33 -7.47
C ASN A 220 -15.98 -22.25 -8.37
N ALA A 221 -16.51 -21.05 -8.64
CA ALA A 221 -17.61 -20.84 -9.57
C ALA A 221 -17.20 -21.01 -11.05
N MET A 222 -15.92 -20.78 -11.39
CA MET A 222 -15.39 -21.09 -12.72
C MET A 222 -15.05 -22.57 -12.90
N GLY A 223 -14.65 -23.25 -11.82
CA GLY A 223 -14.40 -24.71 -11.83
C GLY A 223 -15.65 -25.58 -11.95
N SER A 224 -16.84 -25.05 -11.63
CA SER A 224 -18.11 -25.77 -11.82
C SER A 224 -18.72 -25.58 -13.22
N MET A 225 -18.32 -24.53 -13.95
CA MET A 225 -18.72 -24.33 -15.35
C MET A 225 -17.95 -25.22 -16.34
N SER A 226 -16.79 -25.78 -15.93
CA SER A 226 -15.99 -26.69 -16.76
C SER A 226 -16.36 -28.17 -16.62
N GLN A 227 -17.38 -28.52 -15.82
CA GLN A 227 -17.95 -29.88 -15.75
C GLN A 227 -19.26 -30.05 -16.55
N GLN A 228 -19.63 -29.06 -17.36
CA GLN A 228 -20.73 -29.16 -18.33
C GLN A 228 -20.21 -28.98 -19.76
N LEU A 229 -19.35 -29.89 -20.20
CA LEU A 229 -19.12 -30.23 -21.62
C LEU A 229 -18.88 -31.73 -21.72
#